data_AF-A0A1F5AXI6-F1
#
_entry.id   AF-A0A1F5AXI6-F1
#
_cell.length_a   1.000
_cell.length_b   1.000
_cell.length_c   1.000
_cell.angle_alpha   90.00
_cell.angle_beta   90.00
_cell.angle_gamma   90.00
#
_symmetry.space_group_name_H-M   'P 1'
#
loop_
_entity.id
_entity.type
_entity.pdbx_description
1 polymer ?
#
loop_
_entity_poly.entity_id
_entity_poly.type
_entity_poly.pdbx_seq_one_letter_code
_entity_poly.pdbx_strand_id
1 'polypeptide(L)'
;MAAHDPAKFKAIHDEIFENSQKARNPEWRAQLARKYGVEAALTDPATRELLDRIINTGAEYEKTSDKFAHGIRSTPTMIINNRMVIGTLPYAHLKAIFESLLSEGSPAGEKGRFIENWVDTRPKKK
;
A
#
# COMPACT_ATOMS: atom_id res chain seq x y z
N MET A 1 12.77 -7.63 6.04
CA MET A 1 13.65 -7.85 4.87
C MET A 1 13.50 -6.76 3.84
N ALA A 2 12.44 -6.73 3.02
CA ALA A 2 12.27 -5.68 2.00
C ALA A 2 12.22 -4.25 2.59
N ALA A 3 11.57 -4.09 3.75
CA ALA A 3 11.47 -2.80 4.45
C ALA A 3 12.76 -2.32 5.14
N HIS A 4 13.84 -3.11 5.15
CA HIS A 4 15.06 -2.78 5.88
C HIS A 4 16.01 -1.86 5.10
N ASP A 5 16.12 -2.07 3.78
CA ASP A 5 16.97 -1.28 2.91
C ASP A 5 16.16 -0.81 1.69
N PRO A 6 15.80 0.49 1.62
CA PRO A 6 15.03 1.05 0.51
C PRO A 6 15.67 0.82 -0.86
N ALA A 7 17.00 0.81 -0.96
CA ALA A 7 17.70 0.59 -2.22
C ALA A 7 17.55 -0.84 -2.73
N LYS A 8 17.37 -1.81 -1.81
CA LYS A 8 17.16 -3.23 -2.15
C LYS A 8 15.69 -3.64 -2.20
N PHE A 9 14.77 -2.76 -1.79
CA PHE A 9 13.34 -3.05 -1.68
C PHE A 9 12.80 -3.70 -2.94
N LYS A 10 12.98 -3.06 -4.11
CA LYS A 10 12.40 -3.55 -5.37
C LYS A 10 12.87 -4.96 -5.72
N ALA A 11 14.18 -5.22 -5.62
CA ALA A 11 14.74 -6.52 -5.96
C ALA A 11 14.27 -7.63 -5.01
N ILE A 12 14.27 -7.36 -3.70
CA ILE A 12 13.79 -8.31 -2.68
C ILE A 12 12.28 -8.55 -2.85
N HIS A 13 11.51 -7.49 -3.06
CA HIS A 13 10.07 -7.54 -3.28
C HIS A 13 9.73 -8.40 -4.50
N ASP A 14 10.30 -8.09 -5.66
CA ASP A 14 10.01 -8.79 -6.92
C ASP A 14 10.35 -10.28 -6.81
N GLU A 15 11.50 -10.64 -6.23
CA GLU A 15 11.90 -12.04 -6.06
C GLU A 15 10.98 -12.80 -5.09
N ILE A 16 10.47 -12.15 -4.04
CA ILE A 16 9.46 -12.75 -3.14
C ILE A 16 8.16 -13.02 -3.89
N PHE A 17 7.69 -12.08 -4.71
CA PHE A 17 6.43 -12.21 -5.44
C PHE A 17 6.53 -13.28 -6.54
N GLU A 18 7.62 -13.31 -7.29
CA GLU A 18 7.90 -14.35 -8.29
C GLU A 18 8.00 -15.75 -7.66
N ASN A 19 8.49 -15.83 -6.43
CA ASN A 19 8.67 -17.09 -5.70
C ASN A 19 7.68 -17.25 -4.54
N SER A 20 6.47 -16.69 -4.64
CA SER A 20 5.49 -16.59 -3.53
C SER A 20 5.23 -17.90 -2.78
N GLN A 21 5.25 -19.04 -3.46
CA GLN A 21 5.11 -20.36 -2.82
C GLN A 21 6.35 -20.74 -2.00
N LYS A 22 7.55 -20.57 -2.54
CA LYS A 22 8.82 -20.84 -1.84
C LYS A 22 9.03 -19.86 -0.69
N ALA A 23 8.58 -18.62 -0.84
CA ALA A 23 8.69 -17.58 0.17
C ALA A 23 7.99 -17.92 1.50
N ARG A 24 7.07 -18.90 1.50
CA ARG A 24 6.44 -19.43 2.72
C ARG A 24 7.40 -20.24 3.58
N ASN A 25 8.45 -20.82 2.99
CA ASN A 25 9.47 -21.58 3.71
C ASN A 25 10.44 -20.63 4.45
N PRO A 26 10.66 -20.81 5.78
CA PRO A 26 11.58 -19.98 6.55
C PRO A 26 13.05 -20.06 6.12
N GLU A 27 13.55 -21.24 5.78
CA GLU A 27 14.93 -21.44 5.32
C GLU A 27 15.19 -20.67 4.02
N TRP A 28 14.23 -20.68 3.09
CA TRP A 28 14.30 -19.91 1.85
C TRP A 28 14.37 -18.40 2.12
N ARG A 29 13.58 -17.89 3.08
CA ARG A 29 13.66 -16.47 3.49
C ARG A 29 15.01 -16.13 4.11
N ALA A 30 15.61 -17.04 4.90
CA ALA A 30 16.95 -16.83 5.45
C ALA A 30 18.02 -16.81 4.34
N GLN A 31 17.92 -17.70 3.34
CA GLN A 31 18.81 -17.69 2.18
C GLN A 31 18.65 -16.42 1.33
N LEU A 32 17.42 -15.95 1.15
CA LEU A 32 17.12 -14.69 0.47
C LEU A 32 17.75 -13.51 1.24
N ALA A 33 17.60 -13.46 2.56
CA ALA A 33 18.22 -12.43 3.39
C ALA A 33 19.74 -12.39 3.18
N ARG A 34 20.38 -13.57 3.18
CA ARG A 34 21.81 -13.71 2.92
C ARG A 34 22.24 -13.30 1.51
N LYS A 35 21.46 -13.67 0.50
CA LYS A 35 21.68 -13.26 -0.90
C LYS A 35 21.73 -11.74 -1.05
N TYR A 36 20.88 -11.03 -0.32
CA TYR A 36 20.78 -9.57 -0.38
C TYR A 36 21.57 -8.84 0.72
N GLY A 37 22.26 -9.55 1.61
CA GLY A 37 23.00 -8.96 2.74
C GLY A 37 22.10 -8.18 3.71
N VAL A 38 20.90 -8.70 3.99
CA VAL A 38 19.89 -8.10 4.87
C VAL A 38 19.50 -9.03 6.02
N GLU A 39 20.40 -9.91 6.46
CA GLU A 39 20.14 -10.84 7.57
C GLU A 39 19.81 -10.11 8.88
N ALA A 40 20.41 -8.94 9.10
CA ALA A 40 20.10 -8.08 10.24
C ALA A 40 18.61 -7.70 10.29
N ALA A 41 17.93 -7.61 9.14
CA ALA A 41 16.51 -7.29 9.05
C ALA A 41 15.59 -8.33 9.71
N LEU A 42 16.07 -9.54 10.02
CA LEU A 42 15.28 -10.59 10.65
C LEU A 42 15.12 -10.36 12.17
N THR A 43 16.08 -9.66 12.78
CA THR A 43 16.14 -9.41 14.22
C THR A 43 16.16 -7.94 14.59
N ASP A 44 16.40 -7.04 13.64
CA ASP A 44 16.46 -5.59 13.86
C ASP A 44 15.12 -5.04 14.42
N PRO A 45 15.14 -4.46 15.64
CA PRO A 45 13.95 -3.87 16.25
C PRO A 45 13.35 -2.73 15.44
N ALA A 46 14.18 -1.89 14.79
CA ALA A 46 13.70 -0.75 14.01
C ALA A 46 12.90 -1.22 12.78
N THR A 47 13.39 -2.28 12.11
CA THR A 47 12.67 -2.93 11.02
C THR A 47 11.34 -3.51 11.47
N ARG A 48 11.29 -4.13 12.66
CA ARG A 48 10.04 -4.68 13.22
C ARG A 48 9.03 -3.57 13.52
N GLU A 49 9.46 -2.51 14.18
CA GLU A 49 8.60 -1.36 14.49
C GLU A 49 8.07 -0.70 13.21
N LEU A 50 8.93 -0.55 12.19
CA LEU A 50 8.52 -0.03 10.89
C LEU A 50 7.46 -0.94 10.23
N LEU A 51 7.65 -2.26 10.25
CA LEU A 51 6.68 -3.21 9.71
C LEU A 51 5.35 -3.12 10.44
N ASP A 52 5.37 -3.08 11.78
CA ASP A 52 4.16 -2.95 12.59
C ASP A 52 3.42 -1.65 12.26
N ARG A 53 4.14 -0.54 12.11
CA ARG A 53 3.56 0.74 11.69
C ARG A 53 2.89 0.65 10.32
N ILE A 54 3.58 0.08 9.33
CA ILE A 54 3.07 -0.07 7.95
C ILE A 54 1.84 -0.99 7.91
N ILE A 55 1.88 -2.11 8.63
CA ILE A 55 0.75 -3.07 8.69
C ILE A 55 -0.48 -2.38 9.29
N ASN A 56 -0.28 -1.54 10.30
CA ASN A 56 -1.37 -0.85 10.99
C ASN A 56 -1.83 0.45 10.32
N THR A 57 -1.15 0.93 9.25
CA THR A 57 -1.54 2.16 8.54
C THR A 57 -2.97 2.10 7.99
N GLY A 58 -3.50 0.91 7.71
CA GLY A 58 -4.89 0.74 7.28
C GLY A 58 -5.93 1.23 8.30
N ALA A 59 -5.58 1.25 9.59
CA ALA A 59 -6.45 1.74 10.67
C ALA A 59 -6.50 3.27 10.78
N GLU A 60 -5.56 3.99 10.15
CA GLU A 60 -5.53 5.45 10.14
C GLU A 60 -6.64 6.06 9.26
N TYR A 61 -7.21 5.28 8.34
CA TYR A 61 -8.26 5.73 7.44
C TYR A 61 -9.65 5.50 8.04
N GLU A 62 -10.44 6.57 8.07
CA GLU A 62 -11.81 6.54 8.58
C GLU A 62 -12.62 5.43 7.92
N LYS A 63 -13.39 4.72 8.76
CA LYS A 63 -14.38 3.75 8.31
C LYS A 63 -15.46 4.46 7.50
N THR A 64 -15.64 4.05 6.26
CA THR A 64 -16.62 4.66 5.33
C THR A 64 -17.86 3.79 5.11
N SER A 65 -17.89 2.58 5.68
CA SER A 65 -19.02 1.65 5.62
C SER A 65 -19.12 0.81 6.88
N ASP A 66 -20.34 0.59 7.39
CA ASP A 66 -20.58 -0.24 8.58
C ASP A 66 -20.09 -1.69 8.48
N LYS A 67 -19.92 -2.18 7.26
CA LYS A 67 -19.50 -3.55 6.95
C LYS A 67 -18.01 -3.84 7.21
N PHE A 68 -17.15 -2.82 7.26
CA PHE A 68 -15.69 -3.01 7.36
C PHE A 68 -15.12 -2.32 8.60
N ALA A 69 -14.17 -2.96 9.29
CA ALA A 69 -13.59 -2.41 10.52
C ALA A 69 -12.63 -1.23 10.27
N HIS A 70 -12.04 -1.15 9.09
CA HIS A 70 -11.05 -0.15 8.70
C HIS A 70 -11.40 0.48 7.34
N GLY A 71 -10.87 1.67 7.06
CA GLY A 71 -11.05 2.33 5.77
C GLY A 71 -10.40 1.58 4.60
N ILE A 72 -9.20 1.00 4.80
CA ILE A 72 -8.57 0.10 3.82
C ILE A 72 -9.07 -1.34 4.05
N ARG A 73 -9.61 -1.98 3.01
CA ARG A 73 -10.26 -3.30 3.11
C ARG A 73 -9.78 -4.38 2.14
N SER A 74 -8.97 -4.03 1.15
CA SER A 74 -8.49 -4.97 0.14
C SER A 74 -7.16 -4.52 -0.45
N THR A 75 -6.51 -5.41 -1.19
CA THR A 75 -5.26 -5.13 -1.90
C THR A 75 -5.41 -5.44 -3.40
N PRO A 76 -4.73 -4.70 -4.28
CA PRO A 76 -4.05 -3.43 -4.01
C PRO A 76 -5.07 -2.31 -3.70
N THR A 77 -4.74 -1.41 -2.79
CA THR A 77 -5.46 -0.15 -2.58
C THR A 77 -4.45 0.97 -2.70
N MET A 78 -4.76 1.98 -3.50
CA MET A 78 -3.93 3.16 -3.72
C MET A 78 -4.65 4.39 -3.18
N ILE A 79 -3.88 5.33 -2.61
CA ILE A 79 -4.40 6.61 -2.13
C ILE A 79 -3.64 7.71 -2.85
N ILE A 80 -4.38 8.54 -3.58
CA ILE A 80 -3.83 9.59 -4.45
C ILE A 80 -4.63 10.85 -4.15
N ASN A 81 -3.98 11.93 -3.70
CA ASN A 81 -4.64 13.19 -3.34
C ASN A 81 -5.90 12.99 -2.45
N ASN A 82 -5.77 12.20 -1.38
CA ASN A 82 -6.85 11.87 -0.43
C ASN A 82 -8.04 11.10 -1.04
N ARG A 83 -7.89 10.53 -2.24
CA ARG A 83 -8.87 9.66 -2.90
C ARG A 83 -8.38 8.21 -2.91
N MET A 84 -9.27 7.28 -2.58
CA MET A 84 -8.97 5.85 -2.60
C MET A 84 -9.35 5.22 -3.94
N VAL A 85 -8.44 4.42 -4.48
CA VAL A 85 -8.62 3.57 -5.66
C VAL A 85 -8.41 2.13 -5.23
N ILE A 86 -9.47 1.33 -5.32
CA ILE A 86 -9.50 -0.03 -4.78
C ILE A 86 -9.42 -1.06 -5.91
N GLY A 87 -8.52 -2.04 -5.75
CA GLY A 87 -8.42 -3.23 -6.58
C GLY A 87 -7.50 -3.09 -7.79
N THR A 88 -7.39 -4.19 -8.54
CA THR A 88 -6.67 -4.22 -9.81
C THR A 88 -7.61 -3.74 -10.93
N LEU A 89 -7.33 -2.57 -11.48
CA LEU A 89 -8.04 -2.02 -12.63
C LEU A 89 -7.24 -2.24 -13.91
N PRO A 90 -7.89 -2.40 -15.09
CA PRO A 90 -7.19 -2.37 -16.37
C PRO A 90 -6.32 -1.11 -16.49
N TYR A 91 -5.13 -1.24 -17.07
CA TYR A 91 -4.15 -0.15 -17.12
C TYR A 91 -4.74 1.15 -17.69
N ALA A 92 -5.54 1.06 -18.75
CA ALA A 92 -6.19 2.23 -19.36
C ALA A 92 -7.11 2.97 -18.38
N HIS A 93 -7.89 2.25 -17.57
CA HIS A 93 -8.76 2.83 -16.55
C HIS A 93 -7.93 3.44 -15.42
N LEU A 94 -6.89 2.73 -14.97
CA LEU A 94 -6.00 3.23 -13.93
C LEU A 94 -5.31 4.53 -14.36
N LYS A 95 -4.78 4.58 -15.60
CA LYS A 95 -4.16 5.77 -16.18
C LYS A 95 -5.12 6.95 -16.22
N ALA A 96 -6.35 6.75 -16.70
CA ALA A 96 -7.35 7.80 -16.75
C ALA A 96 -7.73 8.33 -15.36
N ILE A 97 -7.88 7.44 -14.37
CA ILE A 97 -8.14 7.83 -12.97
C ILE A 97 -6.98 8.66 -12.42
N PHE A 98 -5.74 8.21 -12.60
CA PHE A 98 -4.56 8.94 -12.15
C PHE A 98 -4.45 10.32 -12.82
N GLU A 99 -4.65 10.39 -14.13
CA GLU A 99 -4.62 11.65 -14.88
C GLU A 99 -5.70 12.63 -14.39
N SER A 100 -6.93 12.15 -14.15
CA SER A 100 -8.00 12.97 -13.54
C SER A 100 -7.56 13.52 -12.18
N LEU A 101 -7.11 12.64 -11.28
CA LEU A 101 -6.73 13.01 -9.92
C LEU A 101 -5.52 13.95 -9.83
N LEU A 102 -4.60 13.88 -10.80
CA LEU A 102 -3.46 14.80 -10.90
C LEU A 102 -3.86 16.14 -11.52
N SER A 103 -4.77 16.14 -12.50
CA SER A 103 -5.24 17.35 -13.20
C SER A 103 -6.20 18.21 -12.37
N GLU A 104 -6.97 17.60 -11.46
CA GLU A 104 -7.95 18.28 -10.61
C GLU A 104 -7.30 19.22 -9.57
N GLY A 105 -5.98 19.24 -9.46
CA GLY A 105 -5.24 20.37 -8.88
C GLY A 105 -5.51 20.66 -7.40
N SER A 106 -6.15 19.75 -6.65
CA SER A 106 -6.21 19.90 -5.20
C SER A 106 -4.78 19.83 -4.66
N PRO A 107 -4.28 20.88 -3.97
CA PRO A 107 -2.96 20.82 -3.38
C PRO A 107 -2.89 19.61 -2.45
N ALA A 108 -1.81 18.84 -2.56
CA ALA A 108 -1.56 17.70 -1.69
C ALA A 108 -1.69 18.15 -0.22
N GLY A 109 -2.68 17.62 0.50
CA GLY A 109 -2.94 18.00 1.89
C GLY A 109 -3.88 19.19 2.10
N GLU A 110 -4.63 19.65 1.09
CA GLU A 110 -5.79 20.50 1.37
C GLU A 110 -6.73 19.76 2.34
N LYS A 111 -7.36 20.48 3.28
CA LYS A 111 -8.21 19.97 4.37
C LYS A 111 -9.51 19.31 3.87
N GLY A 112 -9.47 18.57 2.76
CA GLY A 112 -10.53 17.73 2.25
C GLY A 112 -10.55 16.41 3.01
N ARG A 113 -11.72 16.07 3.55
CA ARG A 113 -11.98 14.77 4.19
C ARG A 113 -11.69 13.64 3.19
N PHE A 114 -11.10 12.55 3.68
CA PHE A 114 -10.89 11.32 2.92
C PHE A 114 -12.17 10.88 2.18
N ILE A 115 -12.03 10.46 0.91
CA ILE A 115 -13.14 9.93 0.10
C ILE A 115 -12.83 8.48 -0.32
N GLU A 116 -13.73 7.57 0.06
CA GLU A 116 -13.66 6.12 -0.25
C GLU A 116 -13.66 5.84 -1.75
N ASN A 117 -14.40 6.64 -2.51
CA ASN A 117 -14.47 6.52 -3.95
C ASN A 117 -13.69 7.67 -4.57
N TRP A 118 -12.91 7.36 -5.61
CA TRP A 118 -12.25 8.39 -6.42
C TRP A 118 -13.26 9.33 -7.12
N VAL A 119 -14.52 8.87 -7.28
CA VAL A 119 -15.67 9.69 -7.68
C VAL A 119 -16.49 10.08 -6.45
N ASP A 120 -16.86 11.36 -6.32
CA ASP A 120 -17.83 11.77 -5.30
C ASP A 120 -19.24 11.27 -5.69
N THR A 121 -19.69 10.20 -5.04
CA THR A 121 -21.01 9.60 -5.29
C THR A 121 -22.12 10.23 -4.45
N ARG A 122 -21.83 11.26 -3.65
CA ARG A 122 -22.85 11.92 -2.83
C ARG A 122 -23.83 12.68 -3.72
N PRO A 123 -25.14 12.65 -3.40
CA PRO A 123 -26.10 13.47 -4.12
C PRO A 123 -25.73 14.94 -3.95
N LYS A 124 -25.60 15.68 -5.06
CA LYS A 124 -25.47 17.14 -5.01
C LYS A 124 -26.69 17.68 -4.27
N LYS A 125 -26.45 18.39 -3.16
CA LYS A 125 -27.53 19.17 -2.53
C LYS A 125 -28.08 20.12 -3.59
N LYS A 126 -29.39 20.03 -3.83
CA LYS A 126 -30.14 20.98 -4.67
C LYS A 126 -30.11 22.35 -4.04
#